data_AF-A0A4R4IJX2-F1
#
_entry.id   AF-A0A4R4IJX2-F1
#
_cell.length_a   1.000
_cell.length_b   1.000
_cell.length_c   1.000
_cell.angle_alpha   90.00
_cell.angle_beta   90.00
_cell.angle_gamma   90.00
#
_symmetry.space_group_name_H-M   'P 1'
#
loop_
_entity.id
_entity.type
_entity.pdbx_description
1 polymer ?
#
loop_
_entity_poly.entity_id
_entity_poly.type
_entity_poly.pdbx_seq_one_letter_code
_entity_poly.pdbx_strand_id
1 'polypeptide(L)'
;EGFIKGTGTTTVTGGELKNQGGTLASETSALTLTVKKTDNSGGLLKSAGDLTLDTQGELLTNLNSGKTGGIISAGNVKLTAQG
;
A
#
# COMPACT_ATOMS: atom_id res chain seq x y z
N GLU A 1 10.55 2.38 -12.67
CA GLU A 1 10.40 1.27 -11.70
C GLU A 1 11.07 1.71 -10.40
N GLY A 2 10.36 1.61 -9.28
CA GLY A 2 10.85 2.06 -7.97
C GLY A 2 10.53 1.04 -6.89
N PHE A 3 11.43 0.86 -5.94
CA PHE A 3 11.30 -0.14 -4.90
C PHE A 3 11.72 0.44 -3.55
N ILE A 4 10.77 0.51 -2.61
CA ILE A 4 10.99 0.94 -1.24
C ILE A 4 10.65 -0.25 -0.33
N LYS A 5 11.61 -0.64 0.52
CA LYS A 5 11.44 -1.72 1.47
C LYS A 5 11.86 -1.27 2.86
N GLY A 6 10.94 -1.34 3.82
CA GLY A 6 11.29 -1.33 5.23
C GLY A 6 11.50 -2.76 5.71
N THR A 7 12.56 -2.98 6.49
CA THR A 7 12.91 -4.32 7.01
C THR A 7 12.04 -4.73 8.20
N GLY A 8 11.32 -3.80 8.83
CA GLY A 8 10.40 -4.02 9.94
C GLY A 8 9.09 -3.26 9.75
N THR A 9 8.44 -2.87 10.85
CA THR A 9 7.20 -2.09 10.79
C THR A 9 7.44 -0.82 9.98
N THR A 10 6.66 -0.64 8.93
CA THR A 10 6.81 0.49 8.00
C THR A 10 5.57 1.34 8.08
N THR A 11 5.74 2.63 8.38
CA THR A 11 4.65 3.61 8.42
C THR A 11 4.91 4.68 7.38
N VAL A 12 3.90 4.97 6.54
CA VAL A 12 3.93 6.07 5.59
C VAL A 12 2.76 6.99 5.87
N THR A 13 3.06 8.28 6.00
CA THR A 13 2.05 9.33 6.14
C THR A 13 2.27 10.40 5.07
N GLY A 14 1.19 11.03 4.61
CA GLY A 14 1.33 12.08 3.59
C GLY A 14 0.03 12.51 2.92
N GLY A 15 0.16 13.34 1.89
CA GLY A 15 -0.96 13.77 1.06
C GLY A 15 -1.34 12.70 0.03
N GLU A 16 -0.53 12.53 -1.00
CA GLU A 16 -0.78 11.56 -2.07
C GLU A 16 0.35 10.51 -2.11
N LEU A 17 -0.03 9.24 -2.16
CA LEU A 17 0.87 8.12 -2.39
C LEU A 17 0.74 7.65 -3.85
N LYS A 18 1.77 7.92 -4.67
CA LYS A 18 1.89 7.43 -6.04
C LYS A 18 2.81 6.22 -6.08
N ASN A 19 2.25 5.02 -6.20
CA ASN A 19 2.98 3.76 -6.31
C ASN A 19 2.72 3.06 -7.65
N GLN A 20 2.39 3.80 -8.72
CA GLN A 20 2.12 3.21 -10.04
C GLN A 20 3.34 2.46 -10.57
N GLY A 21 3.18 1.17 -10.88
CA GLY A 21 4.28 0.31 -11.33
C GLY A 21 5.44 0.16 -10.33
N GLY A 22 5.27 0.65 -9.10
CA GLY A 22 6.27 0.62 -8.04
C GLY A 22 6.00 -0.48 -7.02
N THR A 23 6.90 -0.64 -6.07
CA THR A 23 6.71 -1.51 -4.91
C THR A 23 7.04 -0.78 -3.63
N LEU A 24 6.11 -0.83 -2.67
CA LEU A 24 6.31 -0.46 -1.28
C LEU A 24 6.04 -1.69 -0.41
N ALA A 25 7.03 -2.12 0.35
CA ALA A 25 6.94 -3.34 1.14
C ALA A 25 7.44 -3.16 2.58
N SER A 26 6.76 -3.81 3.52
CA SER A 26 7.36 -4.22 4.80
C SER A 26 7.79 -5.69 4.71
N GLU A 27 9.04 -5.98 5.05
CA GLU A 27 9.64 -7.31 4.85
C GLU A 27 9.33 -8.31 5.97
N THR A 28 9.22 -7.86 7.21
CA THR A 28 9.06 -8.76 8.37
C THR A 28 7.87 -8.43 9.26
N SER A 29 7.19 -7.29 9.05
CA SER A 29 6.15 -6.81 9.95
C SER A 29 5.05 -6.07 9.19
N ALA A 30 4.28 -5.25 9.90
CA ALA A 30 3.13 -4.53 9.37
C ALA A 30 3.52 -3.36 8.47
N LEU A 31 2.65 -3.08 7.49
CA LEU A 31 2.66 -1.88 6.67
C LEU A 31 1.44 -1.03 7.03
N THR A 32 1.67 0.18 7.53
CA THR A 32 0.62 1.15 7.85
C THR A 32 0.74 2.38 6.97
N LEU A 33 -0.33 2.72 6.28
CA LEU A 33 -0.41 3.84 5.35
C LEU A 33 -1.55 4.76 5.81
N THR A 34 -1.23 6.01 6.12
CA THR A 34 -2.22 7.06 6.44
C THR A 34 -1.99 8.24 5.51
N VAL A 35 -2.71 8.23 4.39
CA VAL A 35 -2.54 9.22 3.32
C VAL A 35 -3.90 9.79 2.95
N LYS A 36 -3.96 10.82 2.10
CA LYS A 36 -5.23 11.27 1.52
C LYS A 36 -5.51 10.44 0.28
N LYS A 37 -4.78 10.61 -0.81
CA LYS A 37 -5.03 9.84 -2.04
C LYS A 37 -4.02 8.72 -2.24
N THR A 38 -4.45 7.56 -2.72
CA THR A 38 -3.53 6.47 -3.10
C THR A 38 -3.78 6.04 -4.54
N ASP A 39 -2.73 6.00 -5.34
CA ASP A 39 -2.74 5.35 -6.65
C ASP A 39 -1.68 4.26 -6.71
N ASN A 40 -2.14 3.02 -6.64
CA ASN A 40 -1.37 1.78 -6.74
C ASN A 40 -1.61 1.06 -8.08
N SER A 41 -1.95 1.79 -9.16
CA SER A 41 -2.24 1.19 -10.46
C SER A 41 -1.03 0.45 -11.03
N GLY A 42 -1.15 -0.86 -11.25
CA GLY A 42 -0.04 -1.73 -11.64
C GLY A 42 1.10 -1.79 -10.62
N GLY A 43 0.93 -1.21 -9.44
CA GLY A 43 1.90 -1.19 -8.36
C GLY A 43 1.69 -2.33 -7.38
N LEU A 44 2.55 -2.39 -6.36
CA LEU A 44 2.47 -3.36 -5.27
C LEU A 44 2.64 -2.66 -3.91
N LEU A 45 1.63 -2.79 -3.05
CA LEU A 45 1.72 -2.54 -1.62
C LEU A 45 1.76 -3.90 -0.91
N LYS A 46 2.86 -4.23 -0.25
CA LYS A 46 3.07 -5.54 0.38
C LYS A 46 3.37 -5.44 1.88
N SER A 47 2.68 -6.25 2.68
CA SER A 47 3.00 -6.44 4.09
C SER A 47 3.36 -7.89 4.39
N ALA A 48 4.37 -8.10 5.23
CA ALA A 48 4.68 -9.40 5.81
C ALA A 48 3.91 -9.68 7.11
N GLY A 49 3.29 -8.66 7.70
CA GLY A 49 2.28 -8.77 8.76
C GLY A 49 0.94 -8.23 8.26
N ASP A 50 0.23 -7.48 9.10
CA ASP A 50 -1.01 -6.79 8.72
C ASP A 50 -0.73 -5.61 7.78
N LEU A 51 -1.69 -5.31 6.91
CA LEU A 51 -1.68 -4.10 6.08
C LEU A 51 -2.87 -3.22 6.45
N THR A 52 -2.59 -1.99 6.87
CA THR A 52 -3.60 -0.95 7.08
C THR A 52 -3.38 0.17 6.09
N LEU A 53 -4.43 0.52 5.35
CA LEU A 53 -4.47 1.69 4.48
C LEU A 53 -5.69 2.54 4.80
N ASP A 54 -5.44 3.75 5.27
CA ASP A 54 -6.43 4.79 5.51
C ASP A 54 -6.17 5.95 4.54
N THR A 55 -7.12 6.18 3.62
CA THR A 55 -7.10 7.31 2.67
C THR A 55 -7.84 8.54 3.21
N GLN A 56 -8.21 8.55 4.50
CA GLN A 56 -8.86 9.69 5.16
C GLN A 56 -10.13 10.18 4.42
N GLY A 57 -10.84 9.27 3.77
CA GLY A 57 -12.07 9.57 3.03
C GLY A 57 -11.84 9.99 1.56
N GLU A 58 -10.63 9.86 1.03
CA GLU A 58 -10.29 10.16 -0.36
C GLU A 58 -10.08 8.86 -1.18
N LEU A 59 -9.82 9.02 -2.49
CA LEU A 59 -9.81 7.91 -3.45
C LEU A 59 -8.65 6.92 -3.25
N LEU A 60 -8.98 5.63 -3.32
CA LEU A 60 -8.04 4.53 -3.54
C LEU A 60 -8.16 3.99 -4.96
N THR A 61 -7.13 4.17 -5.78
CA THR A 61 -7.00 3.50 -7.09
C THR A 61 -6.06 2.30 -6.98
N ASN A 62 -6.57 1.10 -7.29
CA ASN A 62 -5.82 -0.16 -7.25
C ASN A 62 -6.16 -1.04 -8.46
N LEU A 63 -5.94 -0.51 -9.66
CA LEU A 63 -6.28 -1.15 -10.93
C LEU A 63 -5.04 -1.78 -11.60
N ASN A 64 -5.25 -2.59 -12.63
CA ASN A 64 -4.18 -3.16 -13.47
C ASN A 64 -3.11 -3.96 -12.71
N SER A 65 -3.45 -4.55 -11.57
CA SER A 65 -2.53 -5.22 -10.64
C SER A 65 -1.85 -6.48 -11.20
N GLY A 66 -2.34 -7.04 -12.31
CA GLY A 66 -1.81 -8.29 -12.86
C GLY A 66 -1.86 -9.44 -11.84
N LYS A 67 -0.88 -10.36 -11.91
CA LYS A 67 -0.82 -11.53 -11.02
C LYS A 67 -0.06 -11.28 -9.72
N THR A 68 0.80 -10.27 -9.67
CA THR A 68 1.78 -10.07 -8.59
C THR A 68 1.74 -8.67 -7.96
N GLY A 69 0.92 -7.76 -8.51
CA GLY A 69 0.69 -6.43 -7.96
C GLY A 69 -0.59 -6.35 -7.11
N GLY A 70 -0.99 -5.13 -6.78
CA GLY A 70 -2.14 -4.82 -5.95
C GLY A 70 -1.76 -4.59 -4.50
N ILE A 71 -2.69 -4.93 -3.60
CA ILE A 71 -2.52 -4.78 -2.15
C ILE A 71 -2.49 -6.19 -1.58
N ILE A 72 -1.33 -6.58 -1.03
CA ILE A 72 -1.07 -7.94 -0.56
C ILE A 72 -0.59 -7.89 0.89
N SER A 73 -1.18 -8.71 1.73
CA SER A 73 -0.82 -8.86 3.14
C SER A 73 -0.65 -10.34 3.45
N ALA A 74 0.36 -10.68 4.26
CA ALA A 74 0.47 -12.02 4.84
C ALA A 74 -0.43 -12.18 6.08
N GLY A 75 -0.86 -11.07 6.70
CA GLY A 75 -1.87 -11.02 7.74
C GLY A 75 -3.20 -10.46 7.24
N ASN A 76 -3.86 -9.67 8.07
CA ASN A 76 -5.12 -9.01 7.72
C ASN A 76 -4.90 -7.84 6.77
N VAL A 77 -5.96 -7.47 6.06
CA VAL A 77 -6.04 -6.23 5.28
C VAL A 77 -7.17 -5.39 5.85
N LYS A 78 -6.84 -4.17 6.30
CA LYS A 78 -7.81 -3.15 6.68
C LYS A 78 -7.70 -1.98 5.70
N LEU A 79 -8.77 -1.75 4.93
CA LEU A 79 -8.88 -0.61 4.03
C LEU A 79 -9.95 0.34 4.57
N THR A 80 -9.62 1.62 4.67
CA THR A 80 -10.56 2.70 4.97
C THR A 80 -10.39 3.73 3.87
N ALA A 81 -11.24 3.64 2.85
CA ALA A 81 -11.12 4.47 1.67
C ALA A 81 -12.46 4.72 0.98
N GLN A 82 -12.50 5.75 0.13
CA GLN A 82 -13.58 5.90 -0.83
C GLN A 82 -13.22 5.19 -2.14
N GLY A 83 -14.24 4.51 -2.70
CA GLY A 83 -14.15 3.72 -3.92
C GLY A 83 -14.10 4.55 -5.18
#